data_AF-A0A847XDT7-F1
#
_entry.id   AF-A0A847XDT7-F1
#
_cell.length_a   1.000
_cell.length_b   1.000
_cell.length_c   1.000
_cell.angle_alpha   90.00
_cell.angle_beta   90.00
_cell.angle_gamma   90.00
#
_symmetry.space_group_name_H-M   'P 1'
#
loop_
_entity.id
_entity.type
_entity.pdbx_description
1 polymer ?
#
loop_
_entity_poly.entity_id
_entity_poly.type
_entity_poly.pdbx_seq_one_letter_code
_entity_poly.pdbx_strand_id
1 'polypeptide(L)'
;MFRKDSKMAIILIMILSITIIFTACTKPKQEQAEDAKKDVEKVEDKPTTQPDRLRIGYLTMPGNVLYFIANEKGYFTDENLDVEMYMFKSGSEGISALISDKIDTGCFGTGAELSLLAKEAEISIFGGQMSQGSGIITKPDRVDEFKDFKNYKGKTLGLV
;
A
#
# COMPACT_ATOMS: atom_id res chain seq x y z
N MET A 1 22.93 47.40 43.40
CA MET A 1 21.62 48.04 43.67
C MET A 1 20.81 48.10 42.37
N PHE A 2 20.12 47.02 41.99
CA PHE A 2 19.16 46.94 40.87
C PHE A 2 18.26 45.73 41.20
N ARG A 3 17.12 45.93 41.86
CA ARG A 3 15.81 46.39 41.36
C ARG A 3 14.85 45.20 41.21
N LYS A 4 14.09 45.07 42.30
CA LYS A 4 12.84 44.37 42.63
C LYS A 4 11.72 44.49 41.58
N ASP A 5 12.02 44.59 40.29
CA ASP A 5 11.07 45.00 39.25
C ASP A 5 10.60 43.84 38.35
N SER A 6 11.26 42.67 38.36
CA SER A 6 10.89 41.50 37.54
C SER A 6 9.77 40.63 38.14
N LYS A 7 9.53 40.71 39.46
CA LYS A 7 8.48 39.93 40.13
C LYS A 7 7.08 40.55 39.99
N MET A 8 7.00 41.87 39.82
CA MET A 8 5.73 42.58 39.60
C MET A 8 5.16 42.37 38.18
N ALA A 9 6.02 42.22 37.17
CA ALA A 9 5.58 41.91 35.81
C ALA A 9 5.01 40.48 35.66
N ILE A 10 5.58 39.52 36.40
CA ILE A 10 5.12 38.13 36.42
C ILE A 10 3.75 38.02 37.11
N ILE A 11 3.50 38.79 38.17
CA ILE A 11 2.22 38.80 38.90
C ILE A 11 1.10 39.45 38.05
N LEU A 12 1.40 40.49 37.26
CA LEU A 12 0.40 41.11 36.37
C LEU A 12 0.01 40.23 35.18
N ILE A 13 0.93 39.43 34.63
CA ILE A 13 0.65 38.51 33.52
C ILE A 13 -0.16 37.29 34.02
N MET A 14 0.10 36.82 35.24
CA MET A 14 -0.64 35.70 35.84
C MET A 14 -2.11 36.06 36.18
N ILE A 15 -2.39 37.33 36.50
CA ILE A 15 -3.75 37.81 36.79
C ILE A 15 -4.57 38.04 35.52
N LEU A 16 -3.94 38.35 34.38
CA LEU A 16 -4.63 38.55 33.10
C LEU A 16 -5.09 37.22 32.43
N SER A 17 -4.51 36.09 32.84
CA SER A 17 -4.86 34.75 32.34
C SER A 17 -5.96 34.02 33.13
N ILE A 18 -6.45 34.57 34.25
CA ILE A 18 -7.39 33.88 35.16
C ILE A 18 -8.87 34.22 34.86
N THR A 19 -9.17 35.17 33.98
CA THR A 19 -10.54 35.70 33.78
C THR A 19 -11.35 35.06 32.64
N ILE A 20 -10.87 34.00 31.99
CA ILE A 20 -11.60 33.37 30.84
C ILE A 20 -12.32 32.06 31.24
N ILE A 21 -12.26 31.63 32.50
CA ILE A 21 -12.92 30.40 32.96
C ILE A 21 -14.15 30.75 33.81
N PHE A 22 -15.20 31.33 33.22
CA PHE A 22 -16.56 31.30 33.80
C PHE A 22 -17.62 31.55 32.73
N THR A 23 -17.88 30.54 31.89
CA THR A 23 -19.24 30.31 31.35
C THR A 23 -19.45 28.81 31.16
N ALA A 24 -19.75 28.14 32.26
CA ALA A 24 -20.24 26.77 32.27
C ALA A 24 -21.63 26.75 32.93
N CYS A 25 -22.63 26.26 32.20
CA CYS A 25 -23.84 25.56 32.66
C CYS A 25 -24.53 25.08 31.36
N THR A 26 -24.78 23.79 31.09
CA THR A 26 -25.68 22.92 31.87
C THR A 26 -25.57 21.42 31.44
N LYS A 27 -25.04 20.55 32.35
CA LYS A 27 -25.40 19.14 32.75
C LYS A 27 -25.41 17.92 31.73
N PRO A 28 -25.26 16.64 32.19
CA PRO A 28 -23.99 15.98 32.55
C PRO A 28 -23.80 14.51 32.03
N LYS A 29 -22.53 14.05 32.02
CA LYS A 29 -22.01 12.69 32.38
C LYS A 29 -22.57 11.43 31.66
N GLN A 30 -21.74 10.77 30.85
CA GLN A 30 -21.13 9.46 31.18
C GLN A 30 -20.06 9.05 30.15
N GLU A 31 -19.03 8.40 30.69
CA GLU A 31 -17.78 7.94 30.11
C GLU A 31 -17.95 6.53 29.51
N GLN A 32 -17.58 6.31 28.23
CA GLN A 32 -17.11 5.01 27.75
C GLN A 32 -16.31 5.13 26.43
N ALA A 33 -15.36 4.21 26.28
CA ALA A 33 -14.25 4.14 25.34
C ALA A 33 -14.61 3.87 23.86
N GLU A 34 -13.56 3.89 23.02
CA GLU A 34 -13.47 3.45 21.61
C GLU A 34 -13.99 4.42 20.53
N ASP A 35 -13.05 5.07 19.81
CA ASP A 35 -12.63 4.68 18.44
C ASP A 35 -11.93 5.87 17.77
N ALA A 36 -10.61 5.83 17.68
CA ALA A 36 -9.83 6.82 16.93
C ALA A 36 -9.92 6.49 15.42
N LYS A 37 -11.01 6.93 14.79
CA LYS A 37 -11.02 7.18 13.34
C LYS A 37 -9.98 8.26 13.06
N LYS A 38 -8.80 7.85 12.60
CA LYS A 38 -7.90 8.74 11.86
C LYS A 38 -8.58 9.07 10.54
N ASP A 39 -8.76 10.36 10.33
CA ASP A 39 -9.24 10.96 9.11
C ASP A 39 -8.44 10.44 7.90
N VAL A 40 -9.13 9.75 7.00
CA VAL A 40 -8.65 9.63 5.62
C VAL A 40 -8.87 10.99 5.00
N GLU A 41 -7.78 11.73 4.83
CA GLU A 41 -7.78 12.97 4.08
C GLU A 41 -8.32 12.67 2.68
N LYS A 42 -9.51 13.21 2.42
CA LYS A 42 -10.21 13.10 1.15
C LYS A 42 -9.37 13.86 0.13
N VAL A 43 -8.69 13.16 -0.76
CA VAL A 43 -8.04 13.76 -1.92
C VAL A 43 -9.14 14.48 -2.71
N GLU A 44 -9.10 15.81 -2.69
CA GLU A 44 -9.97 16.64 -3.54
C GLU A 44 -9.51 16.45 -4.99
N ASP A 45 -10.29 15.66 -5.73
CA ASP A 45 -10.17 15.49 -7.17
C ASP A 45 -10.55 16.79 -7.89
N LYS A 46 -9.56 17.66 -8.10
CA LYS A 46 -9.69 18.74 -9.07
C LYS A 46 -9.50 18.12 -10.45
N PRO A 47 -10.43 18.32 -11.41
CA PRO A 47 -10.25 17.81 -12.76
C PRO A 47 -9.05 18.52 -13.39
N THR A 48 -7.90 17.84 -13.39
CA THR A 48 -6.74 18.18 -14.19
C THR A 48 -7.03 17.75 -15.62
N THR A 49 -6.94 18.69 -16.55
CA THR A 49 -7.11 18.44 -18.00
C THR A 49 -5.95 17.66 -18.61
N GLN A 50 -4.90 17.38 -17.83
CA GLN A 50 -3.76 16.58 -18.26
C GLN A 50 -3.87 15.17 -17.71
N PRO A 51 -3.53 14.13 -18.49
CA PRO A 51 -3.49 12.77 -18.00
C PRO A 51 -2.49 12.61 -16.86
N ASP A 52 -2.86 11.82 -15.85
CA ASP A 52 -1.93 11.42 -14.80
C ASP A 52 -1.00 10.33 -15.33
N ARG A 53 0.32 10.53 -15.19
CA ARG A 53 1.31 9.56 -15.65
C ARG A 53 1.36 8.36 -14.70
N LEU A 54 1.33 7.16 -15.26
CA LEU A 54 1.38 5.91 -14.51
C LEU A 54 2.36 4.91 -15.14
N ARG A 55 3.41 4.54 -14.40
CA ARG A 55 4.44 3.58 -14.84
C ARG A 55 4.16 2.21 -14.22
N ILE A 56 3.80 1.24 -15.05
CA ILE A 56 3.42 -0.11 -14.62
C ILE A 56 4.55 -1.10 -14.92
N GLY A 57 5.03 -1.80 -13.90
CA GLY A 57 5.96 -2.92 -14.05
C GLY A 57 5.25 -4.25 -14.30
N TYR A 58 5.79 -5.07 -15.21
CA TYR A 58 5.23 -6.39 -15.52
C TYR A 58 6.30 -7.45 -15.79
N LEU A 59 5.89 -8.72 -15.69
CA LEU A 59 6.66 -9.89 -16.11
C LEU A 59 6.04 -10.49 -17.37
N THR A 60 6.84 -11.16 -18.20
CA THR A 60 6.37 -11.86 -19.40
C THR A 60 5.65 -13.17 -19.03
N MET A 61 4.53 -13.05 -18.33
CA MET A 61 3.67 -14.17 -17.96
C MET A 61 2.21 -13.88 -18.32
N PRO A 62 1.39 -14.92 -18.60
CA PRO A 62 -0.02 -14.75 -18.95
C PRO A 62 -0.83 -13.96 -17.91
N GLY A 63 -0.43 -14.00 -16.64
CA GLY A 63 -1.10 -13.24 -15.58
C GLY A 63 -1.18 -11.73 -15.86
N ASN A 64 -0.20 -11.16 -16.54
CA ASN A 64 -0.09 -9.72 -16.74
C ASN A 64 -0.78 -9.25 -18.05
N VAL A 65 -1.48 -10.14 -18.76
CA VAL A 65 -2.15 -9.85 -20.05
C VAL A 65 -3.19 -8.73 -19.94
N LEU A 66 -3.83 -8.58 -18.78
CA LEU A 66 -4.89 -7.60 -18.57
C LEU A 66 -4.39 -6.15 -18.68
N TYR A 67 -3.12 -5.87 -18.37
CA TYR A 67 -2.54 -4.53 -18.57
C TYR A 67 -2.51 -4.15 -20.04
N PHE A 68 -2.14 -5.09 -20.90
CA PHE A 68 -2.09 -4.88 -22.35
C PHE A 68 -3.49 -4.72 -22.94
N ILE A 69 -4.44 -5.55 -22.50
CA ILE A 69 -5.84 -5.42 -22.94
C ILE A 69 -6.40 -4.07 -22.52
N ALA A 70 -6.17 -3.63 -21.28
CA ALA A 70 -6.61 -2.31 -20.81
C ALA A 70 -6.02 -1.17 -21.66
N ASN A 71 -4.74 -1.27 -22.01
CA ASN A 71 -4.08 -0.31 -22.88
C ASN A 71 -4.65 -0.32 -24.31
N GLU A 72 -4.78 -1.49 -24.94
CA GLU A 72 -5.31 -1.62 -26.30
C GLU A 72 -6.79 -1.22 -26.41
N LYS A 73 -7.57 -1.43 -25.34
CA LYS A 73 -8.99 -1.07 -25.29
C LYS A 73 -9.24 0.39 -24.90
N GLY A 74 -8.20 1.13 -24.51
CA GLY A 74 -8.32 2.53 -24.11
C GLY A 74 -8.82 2.75 -22.68
N TYR A 75 -8.91 1.72 -21.85
CA TYR A 75 -9.43 1.85 -20.47
C TYR A 75 -8.58 2.76 -19.60
N PHE A 76 -7.27 2.83 -19.81
CA PHE A 76 -6.44 3.81 -19.12
C PHE A 76 -6.73 5.24 -19.57
N THR A 77 -6.97 5.45 -20.87
CA THR A 77 -7.34 6.75 -21.42
C THR A 77 -8.70 7.21 -20.91
N ASP A 78 -9.67 6.30 -20.81
CA ASP A 78 -11.00 6.57 -20.24
C ASP A 78 -10.92 7.06 -18.79
N GLU A 79 -9.92 6.58 -18.04
CA GLU A 79 -9.61 7.00 -16.66
C GLU A 79 -8.61 8.17 -16.59
N ASN A 80 -8.33 8.87 -17.70
CA ASN A 80 -7.38 9.98 -17.79
C ASN A 80 -5.95 9.62 -17.34
N LEU A 81 -5.48 8.41 -17.65
CA LEU A 81 -4.13 7.93 -17.35
C LEU A 81 -3.25 7.83 -18.61
N ASP A 82 -2.02 8.34 -18.51
CA ASP A 82 -0.94 8.13 -19.49
C ASP A 82 0.00 7.03 -18.99
N VAL A 83 -0.16 5.83 -19.57
CA VAL A 83 0.47 4.61 -19.06
C VAL A 83 1.74 4.25 -19.83
N GLU A 84 2.83 4.03 -19.08
CA GLU A 84 4.07 3.44 -19.58
C GLU A 84 4.31 2.06 -18.94
N MET A 85 4.58 1.04 -19.76
CA MET A 85 4.78 -0.33 -19.27
C MET A 85 6.26 -0.74 -19.32
N TYR A 86 6.78 -1.25 -18.20
CA TYR A 86 8.17 -1.64 -17.99
C TYR A 86 8.29 -3.15 -17.75
N MET A 87 9.02 -3.84 -18.62
CA MET A 87 9.25 -5.28 -18.50
C MET A 87 10.43 -5.58 -17.55
N PHE A 88 10.24 -6.54 -16.65
CA PHE A 88 11.29 -7.06 -15.78
C PHE A 88 11.52 -8.56 -16.01
N LYS A 89 12.71 -9.06 -15.65
CA LYS A 89 13.04 -10.49 -15.78
C LYS A 89 12.64 -11.31 -14.55
N SER A 90 12.45 -10.66 -13.40
CA SER A 90 12.11 -11.32 -12.16
C SER A 90 11.30 -10.40 -11.25
N GLY A 91 10.56 -10.98 -10.31
CA GLY A 91 9.82 -10.19 -9.34
C GLY A 91 10.73 -9.35 -8.44
N SER A 92 11.90 -9.87 -8.06
CA SER A 92 12.88 -9.10 -7.26
C SER A 92 13.39 -7.85 -7.98
N GLU A 93 13.60 -7.93 -9.30
CA GLU A 93 13.99 -6.77 -10.11
C GLU A 93 12.87 -5.73 -10.17
N GLY A 94 11.63 -6.16 -10.43
CA GLY A 94 10.46 -5.28 -10.47
C GLY A 94 10.20 -4.59 -9.12
N ILE A 95 10.32 -5.31 -8.01
CA ILE A 95 10.16 -4.72 -6.68
C ILE A 95 11.29 -3.74 -6.37
N SER A 96 12.54 -4.03 -6.76
CA SER A 96 13.64 -3.07 -6.62
C SER A 96 13.37 -1.77 -7.41
N ALA A 97 12.73 -1.88 -8.57
CA ALA A 97 12.30 -0.73 -9.37
C ALA A 97 11.17 0.06 -8.68
N LEU A 98 10.23 -0.62 -8.02
CA LEU A 98 9.17 0.03 -7.23
C LEU A 98 9.75 0.82 -6.05
N ILE A 99 10.64 0.20 -5.26
CA ILE A 99 11.27 0.84 -4.09
C ILE A 99 12.17 2.03 -4.49
N SER A 100 12.69 2.03 -5.71
CA SER A 100 13.54 3.12 -6.23
C SER A 100 12.78 4.16 -7.08
N ASP A 101 11.44 4.18 -6.97
CA ASP A 101 10.55 5.11 -7.68
C ASP A 101 10.69 5.09 -9.21
N LYS A 102 11.17 3.99 -9.80
CA LYS A 102 11.28 3.82 -11.26
C LYS A 102 9.95 3.45 -11.91
N ILE A 103 9.09 2.79 -11.15
CA ILE A 103 7.71 2.46 -11.52
C ILE A 103 6.79 2.84 -10.36
N ASP A 104 5.51 3.03 -10.64
CA ASP A 104 4.51 3.44 -9.65
C ASP A 104 3.73 2.24 -9.12
N THR A 105 3.57 1.18 -9.94
CA THR A 105 2.85 -0.04 -9.56
C THR A 105 3.29 -1.25 -10.37
N GLY A 106 2.89 -2.44 -9.95
CA GLY A 106 3.12 -3.69 -10.69
C GLY A 106 2.64 -4.93 -9.92
N CYS A 107 2.74 -6.08 -10.58
CA CYS A 107 2.48 -7.39 -9.96
C CYS A 107 3.62 -8.35 -10.29
N PHE A 108 4.26 -8.89 -9.25
CA PHE A 108 5.54 -9.60 -9.33
C PHE A 108 5.53 -11.00 -8.69
N GLY A 109 4.42 -11.36 -8.05
CA GLY A 109 4.08 -12.71 -7.57
C GLY A 109 4.05 -12.81 -6.04
N THR A 110 2.90 -13.24 -5.48
CA THR A 110 2.57 -13.17 -4.05
C THR A 110 3.70 -13.51 -3.06
N GLY A 111 4.53 -14.52 -3.34
CA GLY A 111 5.62 -14.93 -2.45
C GLY A 111 6.72 -13.87 -2.27
N ALA A 112 7.09 -13.15 -3.34
CA ALA A 112 8.16 -12.16 -3.28
C ALA A 112 7.71 -10.91 -2.51
N GLU A 113 6.52 -10.37 -2.82
CA GLU A 113 6.00 -9.18 -2.15
C GLU A 113 5.64 -9.45 -0.67
N LEU A 114 5.10 -10.62 -0.31
CA LEU A 114 4.90 -10.99 1.11
C LEU A 114 6.23 -11.11 1.87
N SER A 115 7.27 -11.64 1.24
CA SER A 115 8.60 -11.75 1.87
C SER A 115 9.24 -10.38 2.15
N LEU A 116 8.86 -9.34 1.41
CA LEU A 116 9.32 -7.97 1.62
C LEU A 116 8.49 -7.20 2.63
N LEU A 117 7.17 -7.38 2.65
CA LEU A 117 6.33 -6.89 3.74
C LEU A 117 6.81 -7.43 5.10
N ALA A 118 7.20 -8.71 5.14
CA ALA A 118 7.79 -9.31 6.34
C ALA A 118 9.15 -8.72 6.74
N LYS A 119 9.82 -7.99 5.84
CA LYS A 119 11.07 -7.25 6.06
C LYS A 119 10.84 -5.75 6.19
N GLU A 120 9.60 -5.33 6.48
CA GLU A 120 9.23 -3.93 6.72
C GLU A 120 9.45 -3.00 5.52
N ALA A 121 9.39 -3.53 4.29
CA ALA A 121 9.36 -2.67 3.11
C ALA A 121 8.08 -1.82 3.08
N GLU A 122 8.21 -0.52 2.82
CA GLU A 122 7.07 0.41 2.63
C GLU A 122 6.40 0.19 1.27
N ILE A 123 5.78 -0.97 1.09
CA ILE A 123 4.98 -1.32 -0.08
C ILE A 123 3.54 -1.59 0.35
N SER A 124 2.57 -1.27 -0.52
CA SER A 124 1.15 -1.55 -0.27
C SER A 124 0.60 -2.51 -1.31
N ILE A 125 -0.11 -3.55 -0.85
CA ILE A 125 -0.87 -4.45 -1.72
C ILE A 125 -2.33 -3.95 -1.74
N PHE A 126 -2.77 -3.46 -2.90
CA PHE A 126 -4.11 -2.88 -3.07
C PHE A 126 -5.04 -3.72 -3.96
N GLY A 127 -4.52 -4.79 -4.57
CA GLY A 127 -5.31 -5.64 -5.46
C GLY A 127 -4.61 -6.96 -5.79
N GLY A 128 -5.40 -7.95 -6.18
CA GLY A 128 -4.92 -9.24 -6.68
C GLY A 128 -5.09 -9.34 -8.20
N GLN A 129 -4.05 -9.79 -8.90
CA GLN A 129 -4.10 -10.00 -10.35
C GLN A 129 -4.69 -11.37 -10.74
N MET A 130 -4.52 -12.38 -9.88
CA MET A 130 -4.88 -13.77 -10.18
C MET A 130 -5.52 -14.43 -8.95
N SER A 131 -6.57 -15.22 -9.16
CA SER A 131 -7.29 -15.94 -8.09
C SER A 131 -6.93 -17.42 -7.99
N GLN A 132 -6.37 -18.02 -9.05
CA GLN A 132 -5.96 -19.42 -9.07
C GLN A 132 -4.44 -19.54 -8.82
N GLY A 133 -4.07 -20.58 -8.06
CA GLY A 133 -2.69 -20.87 -7.69
C GLY A 133 -1.95 -21.75 -8.70
N SER A 134 -0.66 -21.97 -8.43
CA SER A 134 0.21 -22.87 -9.19
C SER A 134 -0.24 -24.34 -9.05
N GLY A 135 -0.19 -25.08 -10.15
CA GLY A 135 -0.42 -26.53 -10.18
C GLY A 135 0.88 -27.32 -10.23
N ILE A 136 0.86 -28.54 -9.69
CA ILE A 136 1.95 -29.51 -9.90
C ILE A 136 1.69 -30.21 -11.22
N ILE A 137 2.66 -30.13 -12.13
CA ILE A 137 2.60 -30.78 -13.43
C ILE A 137 3.53 -31.99 -13.39
N THR A 138 3.03 -33.13 -13.85
CA THR A 138 3.81 -34.35 -14.00
C THR A 138 3.57 -34.97 -15.37
N LYS A 139 4.42 -35.92 -15.75
CA LYS A 139 4.19 -36.71 -16.97
C LYS A 139 2.93 -37.57 -16.81
N PRO A 140 2.17 -37.85 -17.89
CA PRO A 140 0.94 -38.63 -17.81
C PRO A 140 1.09 -39.99 -17.12
N ASP A 141 2.22 -40.67 -17.33
CA ASP A 141 2.56 -41.98 -16.75
C ASP A 141 2.92 -41.94 -15.26
N ARG A 142 3.05 -40.74 -14.68
CA ARG A 142 3.41 -40.52 -13.28
C ARG A 142 2.30 -39.89 -12.45
N VAL A 143 1.12 -39.67 -13.02
CA VAL A 143 0.00 -39.03 -12.31
C VAL A 143 -0.35 -39.78 -11.03
N ASP A 144 -0.38 -41.12 -11.06
CA ASP A 144 -0.71 -41.95 -9.89
C ASP A 144 0.31 -41.82 -8.75
N GLU A 145 1.59 -41.56 -9.06
CA GLU A 145 2.64 -41.33 -8.06
C GLU A 145 2.33 -40.10 -7.19
N PHE A 146 1.67 -39.10 -7.75
CA PHE A 146 1.52 -37.78 -7.15
C PHE A 146 0.09 -37.45 -6.68
N LYS A 147 -0.81 -38.44 -6.68
CA LYS A 147 -2.18 -38.32 -6.14
C LYS A 147 -2.23 -38.15 -4.61
N ASP A 148 -1.24 -38.67 -3.89
CA ASP A 148 -1.11 -38.51 -2.43
C ASP A 148 0.05 -37.58 -2.10
N PHE A 149 -0.21 -36.55 -1.29
CA PHE A 149 0.79 -35.61 -0.78
C PHE A 149 1.97 -36.28 -0.06
N LYS A 150 1.79 -37.45 0.54
CA LYS A 150 2.88 -38.19 1.22
C LYS A 150 3.96 -38.67 0.24
N ASN A 151 3.59 -38.91 -1.01
CA ASN A 151 4.51 -39.45 -2.02
C ASN A 151 5.53 -38.43 -2.53
N TYR A 152 5.37 -37.15 -2.16
CA TYR A 152 6.32 -36.08 -2.48
C TYR A 152 7.57 -36.13 -1.61
N LYS A 153 7.56 -36.86 -0.49
CA LYS A 153 8.72 -36.96 0.40
C LYS A 153 9.90 -37.59 -0.34
N GLY A 154 11.03 -36.87 -0.38
CA GLY A 154 12.26 -37.31 -1.05
C GLY A 154 12.24 -37.17 -2.57
N LYS A 155 11.20 -36.55 -3.16
CA LYS A 155 11.17 -36.22 -4.58
C LYS A 155 11.84 -34.86 -4.82
N THR A 156 12.50 -34.72 -5.96
CA THR A 156 13.00 -33.43 -6.45
C THR A 156 11.90 -32.72 -7.22
N LEU A 157 11.63 -31.47 -6.86
CA LEU A 157 10.64 -30.62 -7.52
C LEU A 157 11.35 -29.59 -8.39
N GLY A 158 10.91 -29.48 -9.66
CA GLY A 158 11.26 -28.34 -10.49
C GLY A 158 10.40 -27.14 -10.09
N LEU A 159 11.04 -26.00 -9.88
CA LEU A 159 10.37 -24.72 -9.62
C LEU A 159 10.62 -23.79 -10.80
N VAL A 160 9.70 -22.83 -10.98
CA VAL A 160 9.83 -21.74 -11.97
C VAL A 160 10.72 -20.63 -11.47
#